data_AF-A0AAD9DPD0-F1
#
_entry.id   AF-A0AAD9DPD0-F1
#
_cell.length_a   1.000
_cell.length_b   1.000
_cell.length_c   1.000
_cell.angle_alpha   90.00
_cell.angle_beta   90.00
_cell.angle_gamma   90.00
#
_symmetry.space_group_name_H-M   'P 1'
#
loop_
_entity.id
_entity.type
_entity.pdbx_description
1 polymer ?
#
loop_
_entity_poly.entity_id
_entity_poly.type
_entity_poly.pdbx_seq_one_letter_code
_entity_poly.pdbx_strand_id
1 'polypeptide(L)'
;MPADFNGQWQMVSNENFEEFMKALDIDFATRKIAAHLTQTKVFVQNGDKFETKTLSTFRNYEVNFTVGEEFEEHTKGLDNRVVKTLVTWEGEKLVCVQKGEKENRGWKHWIEGDLLHL
;
A
#
# COMPACT_ATOMS: atom_id res chain seq x y z
N MET A 1 -10.13 -19.98 5.49
CA MET A 1 -8.79 -19.76 4.92
C MET A 1 -8.65 -18.26 4.71
N PRO A 2 -7.47 -17.66 4.93
CA PRO A 2 -7.28 -16.24 4.63
C PRO A 2 -7.65 -15.96 3.18
N ALA A 3 -8.09 -14.73 2.88
CA ALA A 3 -8.37 -14.33 1.51
C ALA A 3 -7.10 -14.46 0.64
N ASP A 4 -7.29 -14.85 -0.62
CA ASP A 4 -6.21 -14.97 -1.60
C ASP A 4 -6.13 -13.70 -2.45
N PHE A 5 -5.05 -12.94 -2.28
CA PHE A 5 -4.80 -11.68 -2.98
C PHE A 5 -3.99 -11.85 -4.27
N ASN A 6 -3.55 -13.07 -4.59
CA ASN A 6 -2.68 -13.34 -5.75
C ASN A 6 -3.25 -12.73 -7.04
N GLY A 7 -2.36 -12.09 -7.80
CA GLY A 7 -2.69 -11.59 -9.13
C GLY A 7 -2.28 -10.13 -9.35
N GLN A 8 -2.80 -9.59 -10.45
CA GLN A 8 -2.55 -8.23 -10.91
C GLN A 8 -3.86 -7.45 -10.93
N TRP A 9 -3.88 -6.35 -10.20
CA TRP A 9 -5.05 -5.52 -9.96
C TRP A 9 -4.84 -4.14 -10.58
N GLN A 10 -5.69 -3.76 -11.53
CA GLN A 10 -5.64 -2.45 -12.15
C GLN A 10 -6.56 -1.48 -11.40
N MET A 11 -6.04 -0.28 -11.13
CA MET A 11 -6.81 0.78 -10.45
C MET A 11 -8.02 1.18 -11.27
N VAL A 12 -9.21 1.10 -10.64
CA VAL A 12 -10.49 1.54 -11.23
C VAL A 12 -10.80 2.99 -10.84
N SER A 13 -10.58 3.33 -9.57
CA SER A 13 -10.76 4.68 -9.02
C SER A 13 -9.72 4.97 -7.95
N ASN A 14 -9.52 6.26 -7.65
CA ASN A 14 -8.61 6.72 -6.60
C ASN A 14 -9.15 8.01 -5.99
N GLU A 15 -9.69 7.91 -4.79
CA GLU A 15 -10.39 9.01 -4.13
C GLU A 15 -9.50 9.68 -3.07
N ASN A 16 -9.52 11.01 -3.01
CA ASN A 16 -8.81 11.80 -1.99
C ASN A 16 -7.27 11.61 -1.93
N PHE A 17 -6.65 11.05 -2.97
CA PHE A 17 -5.21 10.75 -2.99
C PHE A 17 -4.31 11.99 -2.84
N GLU A 18 -4.72 13.14 -3.41
CA GLU A 18 -3.95 14.38 -3.30
C GLU A 18 -3.88 14.87 -1.84
N GLU A 19 -5.00 14.83 -1.09
CA GLU A 19 -5.00 15.23 0.32
C GLU A 19 -4.26 14.22 1.19
N PHE A 20 -4.34 12.92 0.88
CA PHE A 20 -3.52 11.90 1.55
C PHE A 20 -2.01 12.19 1.39
N MET A 21 -1.55 12.42 0.16
CA MET A 21 -0.15 12.75 -0.11
C MET A 21 0.27 14.07 0.57
N LYS A 22 -0.62 15.05 0.64
CA LYS A 22 -0.38 16.32 1.34
C LYS A 22 -0.21 16.11 2.84
N ALA A 23 -0.99 15.24 3.47
CA ALA A 23 -0.83 14.87 4.88
C ALA A 23 0.54 14.22 5.17
N LEU A 24 1.13 13.56 4.16
CA LEU A 24 2.49 12.99 4.18
C LEU A 24 3.60 13.99 3.83
N ASP A 25 3.28 15.28 3.66
CA ASP A 25 4.20 16.36 3.25
C ASP A 25 4.85 16.18 1.88
N ILE A 26 4.24 15.39 0.98
CA ILE A 26 4.71 15.26 -0.41
C ILE A 26 4.50 16.60 -1.12
N ASP A 27 5.50 17.09 -1.86
CA ASP A 27 5.47 18.41 -2.51
C ASP A 27 4.37 18.54 -3.58
N PHE A 28 3.90 19.77 -3.81
CA PHE A 28 2.76 20.04 -4.70
C PHE A 28 2.94 19.51 -6.13
N ALA A 29 4.15 19.62 -6.70
CA ALA A 29 4.41 19.18 -8.06
C ALA A 29 4.30 17.64 -8.16
N THR A 30 4.92 16.92 -7.22
CA THR A 30 4.81 15.46 -7.13
C THR A 30 3.36 15.03 -6.96
N ARG A 31 2.59 15.70 -6.10
CA ARG A 31 1.16 15.36 -5.89
C ARG A 31 0.34 15.52 -7.16
N LYS A 32 0.53 16.61 -7.92
CA LYS A 32 -0.21 16.85 -9.17
C LYS A 32 0.09 15.80 -10.23
N ILE A 33 1.34 15.36 -10.35
CA ILE A 33 1.70 14.27 -11.27
C ILE A 33 1.05 12.97 -10.79
N ALA A 34 1.26 12.61 -9.53
CA ALA A 34 0.82 11.33 -8.97
C ALA A 34 -0.70 11.14 -8.97
N ALA A 35 -1.49 12.22 -8.82
CA ALA A 35 -2.95 12.19 -8.87
C ALA A 35 -3.53 11.78 -10.22
N HIS A 36 -2.76 11.88 -11.32
CA HIS A 36 -3.20 11.52 -12.67
C HIS A 36 -2.66 10.15 -13.12
N LEU A 37 -1.97 9.41 -12.25
CA LEU A 37 -1.41 8.11 -12.58
C LEU A 37 -2.41 6.99 -12.27
N THR A 38 -2.62 6.11 -13.24
CA THR A 38 -3.20 4.80 -12.99
C THR A 38 -2.14 3.90 -12.38
N GLN A 39 -2.47 3.24 -11.28
CA GLN A 39 -1.59 2.27 -10.64
C GLN A 39 -2.01 0.84 -10.95
N THR A 40 -1.04 -0.06 -10.94
CA THR A 40 -1.27 -1.51 -10.98
C THR A 40 -0.64 -2.12 -9.74
N LYS A 41 -1.40 -2.91 -8.97
CA LYS A 41 -0.87 -3.69 -7.86
C LYS A 41 -0.65 -5.13 -8.28
N VAL A 42 0.49 -5.69 -7.89
CA VAL A 42 0.82 -7.11 -8.10
C VAL A 42 1.07 -7.72 -6.74
N PHE A 43 0.41 -8.85 -6.46
CA PHE A 43 0.63 -9.64 -5.26
C PHE A 43 1.09 -11.04 -5.65
N VAL A 44 2.13 -11.51 -4.97
CA VAL A 44 2.49 -12.92 -4.88
C VAL A 44 2.36 -13.30 -3.40
N GLN A 45 1.37 -14.13 -3.09
CA GLN A 45 1.04 -14.55 -1.74
C GLN A 45 1.31 -16.05 -1.58
N ASN A 46 2.23 -16.38 -0.66
CA ASN A 46 2.60 -17.74 -0.29
C ASN A 46 2.31 -17.94 1.21
N GLY A 47 1.05 -18.29 1.52
CA GLY A 47 0.56 -18.31 2.90
C GLY A 47 0.52 -16.89 3.48
N ASP A 48 1.29 -16.65 4.55
CA ASP A 48 1.43 -15.33 5.17
C ASP A 48 2.58 -14.50 4.60
N LYS A 49 3.36 -15.03 3.65
CA LYS A 49 4.44 -14.29 2.98
C LYS A 49 3.89 -13.59 1.75
N PHE A 50 4.04 -12.27 1.70
CA PHE A 50 3.60 -11.42 0.61
C PHE A 50 4.79 -10.74 -0.05
N GLU A 51 4.83 -10.83 -1.37
CA GLU A 51 5.63 -9.94 -2.21
C GLU A 51 4.67 -9.02 -2.95
N THR A 52 4.83 -7.71 -2.77
CA THR A 52 3.89 -6.74 -3.33
C THR A 52 4.61 -5.67 -4.15
N LYS A 53 3.99 -5.30 -5.28
CA LYS A 53 4.47 -4.23 -6.14
C LYS A 53 3.33 -3.31 -6.47
N THR A 54 3.52 -2.00 -6.30
CA THR A 54 2.64 -0.96 -6.81
C THR A 54 3.36 -0.25 -7.95
N LEU A 55 2.83 -0.37 -9.16
CA LEU A 55 3.44 0.07 -10.40
C LEU A 55 2.72 1.29 -10.97
N SER A 56 3.47 2.25 -11.51
CA SER A 56 2.94 3.37 -12.29
C SER A 56 3.95 3.79 -13.37
N THR A 57 3.56 4.69 -14.27
CA THR A 57 4.48 5.22 -15.29
C THR A 57 5.53 6.19 -14.72
N PHE A 58 5.42 6.60 -13.46
CA PHE A 58 6.32 7.56 -12.83
C PHE A 58 7.24 6.91 -11.79
N ARG A 59 6.65 6.22 -10.80
CA ARG A 59 7.39 5.55 -9.72
C ARG A 59 6.75 4.22 -9.38
N ASN A 60 7.60 3.26 -9.05
CA ASN A 60 7.19 1.95 -8.57
C ASN A 60 7.61 1.82 -7.11
N TYR A 61 6.80 1.10 -6.33
CA TYR A 61 7.05 0.83 -4.93
C TYR A 61 6.89 -0.65 -4.66
N GLU A 62 7.89 -1.27 -4.02
CA GLU A 62 7.87 -2.68 -3.65
C GLU A 62 7.97 -2.79 -2.13
N VAL A 63 7.12 -3.62 -1.53
CA VAL A 63 7.17 -3.94 -0.10
C VAL A 63 6.82 -5.41 0.07
N ASN A 64 7.72 -6.15 0.72
CA ASN A 64 7.56 -7.57 0.99
C ASN A 64 7.47 -7.73 2.51
N PHE A 65 6.56 -8.57 2.97
CA PHE A 65 6.29 -8.75 4.40
C PHE A 65 5.77 -10.15 4.70
N THR A 66 5.93 -10.57 5.95
CA THR A 66 5.20 -11.72 6.51
C THR A 66 4.11 -11.19 7.43
N VAL A 67 2.87 -11.63 7.27
CA VAL A 67 1.77 -11.22 8.16
C VAL A 67 2.09 -11.64 9.60
N GLY A 68 1.92 -10.72 10.55
CA GLY A 68 2.22 -10.91 11.97
C GLY A 68 3.66 -10.59 12.38
N GLU A 69 4.56 -10.31 11.44
CA GLU A 69 5.96 -9.96 11.73
C GLU A 69 6.19 -8.45 11.50
N GLU A 70 6.62 -7.72 12.54
CA GLU A 70 6.98 -6.30 12.42
C GLU A 70 8.32 -6.17 11.69
N PHE A 71 8.41 -5.25 10.73
CA PHE A 71 9.61 -5.01 9.94
C PHE A 71 9.89 -3.52 9.76
N GLU A 72 11.12 -3.19 9.36
CA GLU A 72 11.49 -1.83 8.98
C GLU A 72 11.14 -1.60 7.50
N GLU A 73 10.24 -0.65 7.24
CA GLU A 73 9.82 -0.25 5.90
C GLU A 73 10.43 1.10 5.55
N HIS A 74 11.12 1.17 4.42
CA HIS A 74 11.58 2.43 3.84
C HIS A 74 10.66 2.80 2.67
N THR A 75 9.90 3.89 2.80
CA THR A 75 8.96 4.39 1.79
C THR A 75 9.67 5.22 0.71
N LYS A 76 10.81 4.72 0.24
CA LYS A 76 11.67 5.36 -0.75
C LYS A 76 10.91 5.61 -2.04
N GLY A 77 11.02 6.83 -2.58
CA GLY A 77 10.29 7.24 -3.77
C GLY A 77 8.82 7.59 -3.52
N LEU A 78 8.33 7.47 -2.28
CA LEU A 78 7.07 8.05 -1.82
C LEU A 78 7.41 9.30 -0.99
N ASP A 79 7.24 9.22 0.33
CA ASP A 79 7.58 10.27 1.28
C ASP A 79 8.97 10.10 1.92
N ASN A 80 9.74 9.06 1.54
CA ASN A 80 11.13 8.81 1.95
C ASN A 80 11.34 8.74 3.47
N ARG A 81 10.44 8.04 4.18
CA ARG A 81 10.55 7.79 5.62
C ARG A 81 10.89 6.34 5.92
N VAL A 82 11.49 6.13 7.08
CA VAL A 82 11.68 4.81 7.67
C VAL A 82 10.65 4.65 8.79
N VAL A 83 9.83 3.61 8.71
CA VAL A 83 8.75 3.32 9.66
C VAL A 83 8.81 1.87 10.12
N LYS A 84 8.25 1.59 11.29
CA LYS A 84 8.03 0.22 11.75
C LYS A 84 6.65 -0.24 11.32
N THR A 85 6.61 -1.25 10.47
CA THR A 85 5.39 -1.69 9.82
C THR A 85 5.00 -3.07 10.31
N LEU A 86 3.72 -3.22 10.65
CA LEU A 86 3.13 -4.50 11.01
C LEU A 86 1.84 -4.69 10.21
N VAL A 87 1.75 -5.81 9.49
CA VAL A 87 0.54 -6.22 8.78
C VAL A 87 -0.09 -7.39 9.52
N THR A 88 -1.39 -7.34 9.80
CA THR A 88 -2.16 -8.39 10.47
C THR A 88 -3.47 -8.68 9.76
N TRP A 89 -4.02 -9.87 9.96
CA TRP A 89 -5.37 -10.22 9.54
C TRP A 89 -6.42 -9.68 10.53
N GLU A 90 -7.40 -8.94 10.04
CA GLU A 90 -8.66 -8.63 10.74
C GLU A 90 -9.81 -9.29 9.96
N GLY A 91 -10.11 -10.56 10.28
CA GLY A 91 -11.01 -11.37 9.48
C GLY A 91 -10.41 -11.66 8.10
N GLU A 92 -11.09 -11.24 7.04
CA GLU A 92 -10.61 -11.37 5.64
C GLU A 92 -9.84 -10.14 5.14
N LYS A 93 -9.59 -9.16 6.03
CA LYS A 93 -8.90 -7.92 5.69
C LYS A 93 -7.45 -7.96 6.13
N LEU A 94 -6.55 -7.51 5.27
CA LEU A 94 -5.19 -7.15 5.66
C LEU A 94 -5.21 -5.75 6.24
N VAL A 95 -4.66 -5.58 7.44
CA VAL A 95 -4.56 -4.29 8.12
C VAL A 95 -3.11 -4.01 8.43
N CYS A 96 -2.63 -2.87 7.96
CA CYS A 96 -1.28 -2.42 8.14
C CYS A 96 -1.23 -1.19 9.03
N VAL A 97 -0.34 -1.20 10.00
CA VAL A 97 0.01 -0.05 10.83
C VAL A 97 1.46 0.31 10.58
N GLN A 98 1.71 1.58 10.24
CA GLN A 98 3.04 2.11 9.97
C GLN A 98 3.42 3.11 11.06
N LYS A 99 4.13 2.67 12.09
CA LYS A 99 4.54 3.51 13.23
C LYS A 99 5.77 4.33 12.86
N GLY A 100 5.65 5.65 12.97
CA GLY A 100 6.75 6.58 12.71
C GLY A 100 6.35 8.02 13.05
N GLU A 101 6.91 8.97 12.30
CA GLU A 101 6.67 10.41 12.50
C GLU A 101 5.21 10.84 12.31
N LYS A 102 4.48 10.17 11.40
CA LYS A 102 3.07 10.47 11.12
C LYS A 102 2.16 9.58 11.96
N GLU A 103 1.32 10.21 12.78
CA GLU A 103 0.30 9.52 13.57
C GLU A 103 -0.78 8.91 12.67
N ASN A 104 -1.43 7.85 13.13
CA ASN A 104 -2.54 7.18 12.44
C ASN A 104 -2.22 6.76 10.99
N ARG A 105 -0.96 6.46 10.69
CA ARG A 105 -0.51 6.00 9.38
C ARG A 105 -0.68 4.49 9.25
N GLY A 106 -1.30 4.07 8.16
CA GLY A 106 -1.57 2.66 7.86
C GLY A 106 -2.44 2.51 6.62
N TRP A 107 -2.87 1.29 6.34
CA TRP A 107 -3.78 0.97 5.24
C TRP A 107 -4.58 -0.30 5.54
N LYS A 108 -5.68 -0.53 4.81
CA LYS A 108 -6.44 -1.78 4.87
C LYS A 108 -6.72 -2.29 3.46
N HIS A 109 -6.44 -3.56 3.21
CA HIS A 109 -6.76 -4.23 1.94
C HIS A 109 -7.84 -5.30 2.16
N TRP A 110 -8.81 -5.37 1.26
CA TRP A 110 -9.82 -6.44 1.24
C TRP A 110 -10.36 -6.66 -0.18
N ILE A 111 -10.99 -7.81 -0.40
CA ILE A 111 -11.52 -8.20 -1.71
C ILE A 111 -13.04 -8.33 -1.62
N GLU A 112 -13.75 -7.74 -2.58
CA GLU A 112 -15.19 -7.91 -2.78
C GLU A 112 -15.44 -8.29 -4.24
N GLY A 113 -15.77 -9.55 -4.50
CA GLY A 113 -15.93 -10.05 -5.87
C GLY A 113 -14.60 -10.01 -6.63
N ASP A 114 -14.58 -9.26 -7.74
CA ASP A 114 -13.40 -9.03 -8.59
C ASP A 114 -12.71 -7.69 -8.31
N LEU A 115 -13.06 -7.02 -7.20
CA LEU A 115 -12.48 -5.74 -6.80
C LEU A 115 -11.54 -5.90 -5.59
N LEU A 116 -10.33 -5.36 -5.75
CA LEU A 116 -9.41 -5.12 -4.64
C LEU A 116 -9.61 -3.71 -4.11
N HIS A 117 -9.93 -3.60 -2.83
CA HIS A 117 -10.07 -2.33 -2.12
C HIS A 117 -8.82 -2.01 -1.30
N LEU A 118 -8.49 -0.72 -1.21
CA LEU A 118 -7.42 -0.12 -0.41
C LEU A 118 -7.93 1.14 0.30
#